data_AF-A0A8T7DCV7-F1
#
_entry.id   AF-A0A8T7DCV7-F1
#
_cell.length_a   1.000
_cell.length_b   1.000
_cell.length_c   1.000
_cell.angle_alpha   90.00
_cell.angle_beta   90.00
_cell.angle_gamma   90.00
#
_symmetry.space_group_name_H-M   'P 1'
#
loop_
_entity.id
_entity.type
_entity.pdbx_description
1 polymer ?
#
loop_
_entity_poly.entity_id
_entity_poly.type
_entity_poly.pdbx_seq_one_letter_code
_entity_poly.pdbx_strand_id
1 'polypeptide(L)'
;NGLSLLVNPDSLSKLPKFKHANATDAMTGRVDGLKNQGVKFQVCANTVKGRKVDMENDLYNVSQSDIVPSGVAELTHLQMAGYTYIKP
;
A
#
# COMPACT_ATOMS: atom_id res chain seq x y z
N ASN A 1 -11.58 0.61 0.57
CA ASN A 1 -10.60 -0.16 1.37
C ASN A 1 -9.55 0.82 1.89
N GLY A 2 -9.13 0.76 3.16
CA GLY A 2 -8.25 1.77 3.78
C GLY A 2 -6.74 1.52 3.67
N LEU A 3 -6.32 0.64 2.76
CA LEU A 3 -4.93 0.31 2.48
C LEU A 3 -4.66 0.66 1.01
N SER A 4 -3.58 1.41 0.75
CA SER A 4 -3.28 1.96 -0.58
C SER A 4 -2.64 0.96 -1.55
N LEU A 5 -2.27 -0.24 -1.10
CA LEU A 5 -1.57 -1.24 -1.92
C LEU A 5 -2.45 -2.42 -2.37
N LEU A 6 -1.86 -3.22 -3.26
CA LEU A 6 -2.51 -4.30 -3.96
C LEU A 6 -2.53 -5.56 -3.09
N VAL A 7 -3.74 -6.05 -2.80
CA VAL A 7 -3.97 -7.32 -2.11
C VAL A 7 -4.01 -8.45 -3.13
N ASN A 8 -3.25 -9.51 -2.87
CA ASN A 8 -3.21 -10.73 -3.68
C ASN A 8 -4.60 -11.41 -3.73
N PRO A 9 -5.08 -11.88 -4.90
CA PRO A 9 -6.38 -12.54 -5.03
C PRO A 9 -6.62 -13.67 -4.03
N ASP A 10 -5.61 -14.53 -3.85
CA ASP A 10 -5.67 -15.69 -2.95
C ASP A 10 -5.78 -15.30 -1.47
N SER A 11 -5.46 -14.05 -1.15
CA SER A 11 -5.50 -13.52 0.22
C SER A 11 -6.84 -12.94 0.63
N LEU A 12 -7.80 -12.81 -0.29
CA LEU A 12 -9.09 -12.20 0.00
C LEU A 12 -9.90 -12.99 1.04
N SER A 13 -9.86 -14.33 0.96
CA SER A 13 -10.63 -15.21 1.85
C SER A 13 -10.21 -15.11 3.32
N LYS A 14 -8.91 -14.84 3.57
CA LYS A 14 -8.35 -14.66 4.93
C LYS A 14 -8.43 -13.23 5.45
N LEU A 15 -8.80 -12.26 4.60
CA LEU A 15 -8.84 -10.84 4.92
C LEU A 15 -10.27 -10.28 4.94
N PRO A 16 -11.09 -10.57 5.97
CA PRO A 16 -12.52 -10.24 5.99
C PRO A 16 -12.83 -8.73 5.96
N LYS A 17 -11.82 -7.88 6.22
CA LYS A 17 -11.96 -6.41 6.16
C LYS A 17 -11.75 -5.84 4.75
N PHE A 18 -11.40 -6.67 3.77
CA PHE A 18 -11.23 -6.29 2.38
C PHE A 18 -12.39 -6.83 1.55
N LYS A 19 -13.05 -5.96 0.79
CA LYS A 19 -14.17 -6.34 -0.07
C LYS A 19 -13.71 -6.93 -1.41
N HIS A 20 -12.51 -6.58 -1.83
CA HIS A 20 -11.91 -6.99 -3.10
C HIS A 20 -10.40 -7.15 -2.91
N ALA A 21 -9.83 -8.12 -3.61
CA ALA A 21 -8.42 -8.15 -3.95
C ALA A 21 -8.23 -7.44 -5.30
N ASN A 22 -7.15 -6.70 -5.43
CA ASN A 22 -6.92 -5.76 -6.55
C ASN A 22 -5.55 -5.93 -7.21
N ALA A 23 -4.75 -6.93 -6.83
CA ALA A 23 -3.55 -7.33 -7.55
C ALA A 23 -3.90 -8.16 -8.79
N THR A 24 -4.60 -7.56 -9.77
CA THR A 24 -4.79 -8.15 -11.10
C THR A 24 -3.58 -7.86 -11.98
N ASP A 25 -3.35 -8.66 -13.02
CA ASP A 25 -2.20 -8.48 -13.95
C ASP A 25 -2.11 -7.05 -14.51
N ALA A 26 -3.26 -6.45 -14.82
CA ALA A 26 -3.32 -5.07 -15.30
C ALA A 26 -2.90 -4.05 -14.23
N MET A 27 -3.21 -4.31 -12.96
CA MET A 27 -2.88 -3.40 -11.86
C MET A 27 -1.44 -3.57 -11.38
N THR A 28 -0.96 -4.81 -11.30
CA THR A 28 0.43 -5.13 -10.94
C THR A 28 1.38 -4.53 -11.97
N GLY A 29 1.13 -4.73 -13.27
CA GLY A 29 1.93 -4.11 -14.33
C GLY A 29 1.97 -2.59 -14.29
N ARG A 30 0.87 -1.93 -13.89
CA ARG A 30 0.84 -0.47 -13.69
C ARG A 30 1.68 -0.03 -12.51
N VAL A 31 1.55 -0.70 -11.36
CA VAL A 31 2.32 -0.37 -10.14
C VAL A 31 3.81 -0.60 -10.38
N ASP A 32 4.19 -1.70 -11.02
CA ASP A 32 5.59 -1.99 -11.37
C ASP A 32 6.15 -0.93 -12.33
N GLY A 33 5.38 -0.56 -13.36
CA GLY A 33 5.77 0.51 -14.28
C GLY A 33 6.03 1.84 -13.58
N LEU A 34 5.23 2.20 -12.57
CA LEU A 34 5.43 3.41 -11.76
C LEU A 34 6.62 3.28 -10.81
N LYS A 35 6.80 2.12 -10.16
CA LYS A 35 7.99 1.85 -9.33
C LYS A 35 9.29 1.97 -10.12
N ASN A 36 9.31 1.44 -11.35
CA ASN A 36 10.46 1.55 -12.26
C ASN A 36 10.76 3.00 -12.68
N GLN A 37 9.76 3.88 -12.65
CA GLN A 37 9.92 5.33 -12.86
C GLN A 37 10.35 6.09 -11.59
N GLY A 38 10.57 5.38 -10.47
CA GLY A 38 10.99 5.98 -9.20
C GLY A 38 9.84 6.40 -8.29
N VAL A 39 8.58 6.07 -8.61
CA VAL A 39 7.45 6.33 -7.71
C VAL A 39 7.52 5.40 -6.51
N LYS A 40 7.54 5.99 -5.31
CA LYS A 40 7.54 5.26 -4.04
C LYS A 40 6.10 5.04 -3.57
N PHE A 41 5.74 3.80 -3.32
CA PHE A 41 4.45 3.43 -2.74
C PHE A 41 4.65 3.03 -1.29
N GLN A 42 4.19 3.88 -0.37
CA GLN A 42 4.34 3.64 1.07
C GLN A 42 3.08 3.06 1.69
N VAL A 43 3.25 2.25 2.75
CA VAL A 43 2.17 1.55 3.45
C VAL A 43 2.16 1.91 4.92
N CYS A 44 0.98 2.23 5.43
CA CYS A 44 0.77 2.51 6.84
C CYS A 44 0.86 1.23 7.69
N ALA A 45 1.84 1.15 8.58
CA ALA A 45 2.01 0.02 9.51
C ALA A 45 0.78 -0.21 10.41
N ASN A 46 0.16 0.88 10.89
CA ASN A 46 -1.06 0.79 11.70
C ASN A 46 -2.21 0.13 10.94
N THR A 47 -2.32 0.40 9.63
CA THR A 47 -3.33 -0.21 8.78
C THR A 47 -3.06 -1.69 8.58
N VAL A 48 -1.81 -2.08 8.28
CA VAL A 48 -1.41 -3.49 8.13
C VAL A 48 -1.76 -4.27 9.39
N LYS A 49 -1.31 -3.78 10.56
CA LYS A 49 -1.60 -4.38 11.87
C LYS A 49 -3.10 -4.42 12.17
N GLY A 50 -3.80 -3.30 12.04
CA GLY A 50 -5.22 -3.18 12.36
C GLY A 50 -6.14 -3.98 11.44
N ARG A 51 -5.67 -4.27 10.21
CA ARG A 51 -6.37 -5.10 9.23
C ARG A 51 -5.92 -6.57 9.22
N LYS A 52 -4.93 -6.94 10.05
CA LYS A 52 -4.36 -8.29 10.14
C LYS A 52 -3.83 -8.78 8.78
N VAL A 53 -3.17 -7.88 8.07
CA VAL A 53 -2.54 -8.17 6.77
C VAL A 53 -1.13 -8.69 7.03
N ASP A 54 -0.80 -9.82 6.44
CA ASP A 54 0.57 -10.33 6.35
C ASP A 54 1.25 -9.66 5.15
N MET A 55 2.30 -8.88 5.40
CA MET A 55 2.93 -8.07 4.35
C MET A 55 3.55 -8.93 3.24
N GLU A 56 4.17 -10.05 3.60
CA GLU A 56 4.92 -10.89 2.67
C GLU A 56 3.98 -11.72 1.79
N ASN A 57 2.88 -12.19 2.37
CA ASN A 57 1.98 -13.14 1.71
C ASN A 57 0.73 -12.49 1.12
N ASP A 58 0.25 -11.39 1.71
CA ASP A 58 -1.04 -10.80 1.32
C ASP A 58 -0.91 -9.66 0.32
N LEU A 59 0.25 -9.00 0.27
CA LEU A 59 0.46 -7.82 -0.55
C LEU A 59 1.40 -8.10 -1.72
N TYR A 60 1.08 -7.51 -2.85
CA TYR A 60 1.92 -7.62 -4.04
C TYR A 60 3.05 -6.60 -4.02
N ASN A 61 4.29 -7.08 -4.24
CA ASN A 61 5.48 -6.26 -4.43
C ASN A 61 5.65 -5.19 -3.34
N VAL A 62 5.61 -5.59 -2.07
CA VAL A 62 5.79 -4.71 -0.90
C VAL A 62 6.99 -5.20 -0.11
N SER A 63 7.89 -4.28 0.19
CA SER A 63 9.08 -4.55 1.00
C SER A 63 9.01 -3.85 2.34
N GLN A 64 9.86 -4.25 3.29
CA GLN A 64 9.92 -3.60 4.60
C GLN A 64 10.29 -2.11 4.51
N SER A 65 11.06 -1.70 3.48
CA SER A 65 11.39 -0.28 3.23
C SER A 65 10.22 0.55 2.71
N ASP A 66 9.13 -0.08 2.25
CA ASP A 66 7.90 0.59 1.85
C ASP A 66 6.98 0.88 3.05
N ILE A 67 7.30 0.35 4.24
CA ILE A 67 6.48 0.53 5.44
C ILE A 67 6.83 1.82 6.18
N VAL A 68 5.82 2.65 6.42
CA VAL A 68 5.91 3.84 7.27
C VAL A 68 5.13 3.65 8.57
N PRO A 69 5.59 4.22 9.71
CA PRO A 69 4.94 4.01 11.00
C PRO A 69 3.45 4.41 11.02
N SER A 70 3.12 5.49 10.30
CA SER A 70 1.75 5.98 10.16
C SER A 70 1.60 6.76 8.85
N GLY A 71 0.64 6.37 8.01
CA GLY A 71 0.43 7.03 6.71
C GLY A 71 0.02 8.50 6.85
N VAL A 72 -0.79 8.85 7.84
CA VAL A 72 -1.18 10.25 8.08
C VAL A 72 -0.02 11.08 8.65
N ALA A 73 0.83 10.47 9.48
CA ALA A 73 1.99 11.18 10.02
C ALA A 73 3.07 11.39 8.95
N GLU A 74 3.32 10.38 8.12
CA GLU A 74 4.22 10.46 6.97
C GLU A 74 3.78 11.54 5.98
N LEU A 75 2.48 11.58 5.68
CA LEU A 75 1.91 12.62 4.83
C LEU A 75 2.18 14.03 5.40
N THR A 76 1.97 14.24 6.70
CA THR A 76 2.26 15.52 7.34
C THR A 76 3.76 15.82 7.33
N HIS A 77 4.62 14.83 7.59
CA HIS A 77 6.07 14.97 7.52
C HIS A 77 6.54 15.43 6.14
N LEU A 78 6.06 14.79 5.07
CA LEU A 78 6.37 15.17 3.69
C LEU A 78 5.88 16.58 3.36
N GLN A 79 4.66 16.95 3.77
CA GLN A 79 4.16 18.31 3.57
C GLN A 79 5.05 19.36 4.27
N MET A 80 5.48 19.10 5.50
CA MET A 80 6.41 19.98 6.22
C MET A 80 7.79 20.05 5.55
N ALA A 81 8.22 18.98 4.87
CA ALA A 81 9.43 18.96 4.06
C ALA A 81 9.28 19.67 2.70
N GLY A 82 8.13 20.30 2.43
CA GLY A 82 7.88 21.08 1.22
C GLY A 82 7.21 20.32 0.08
N TYR A 83 6.80 19.07 0.29
CA TYR A 83 6.06 18.32 -0.72
C TYR A 83 4.61 18.80 -0.82
N THR A 84 4.07 18.85 -2.04
CA THR A 84 2.66 19.19 -2.26
C THR A 84 1.76 17.97 -2.00
N TYR A 85 0.70 18.17 -1.24
CA TYR A 85 -0.34 17.14 -1.06
C TYR A 85 -1.39 17.23 -2.15
N ILE A 86 -1.70 16.08 -2.76
CA ILE A 86 -2.78 15.92 -3.73
C ILE A 86 -3.67 14.76 -3.25
N LYS A 87 -4.99 15.02 -3.18
CA LYS A 87 -6.02 14.01 -2.92
C LYS A 87 -6.98 13.95 -4.11
N PRO A 88 -6.84 12.95 -5.00
CA PRO A 88 -7.75 12.75 -6.13
C PRO A 88 -9.20 12.51 -5.71
#